data_AF-A0A946FZJ6-F1
#
_entry.id   AF-A0A946FZJ6-F1
#
_cell.length_a   1.000
_cell.length_b   1.000
_cell.length_c   1.000
_cell.angle_alpha   90.00
_cell.angle_beta   90.00
_cell.angle_gamma   90.00
#
_symmetry.space_group_name_H-M   'P 1'
#
loop_
_entity.id
_entity.type
_entity.pdbx_description
1 polymer ?
#
loop_
_entity_poly.entity_id
_entity_poly.type
_entity_poly.pdbx_seq_one_letter_code
_entity_poly.pdbx_strand_id
1 'polypeptide(L)'
;MMLGKIIRIALFLLMSAFCLANSAWAIENKSRVISPYWQSDSGSYSFIAVSHSSLTTIASQVGLVVNVIQNDNSTFATAVSFTISGGSTQRIFIVRTNHPTISAATISSAQVIVGTTSFKHGHLRIDPVATNPAIVTTLGGRRDVTMLNFWGAVIIESNTTGFAMEFIGDMQDSTATPSMDNSATVSGVN
;
A
#
# COMPACT_ATOMS: atom_id res chain seq x y z
N MET A 1 -53.03 20.49 -8.48
CA MET A 1 -52.62 19.41 -7.54
C MET A 1 -51.45 18.55 -8.03
N MET A 2 -51.13 18.54 -9.33
CA MET A 2 -50.11 17.66 -9.93
C MET A 2 -48.67 18.23 -9.85
N LEU A 3 -48.51 19.55 -9.96
CA LEU A 3 -47.20 20.23 -9.94
C LEU A 3 -46.44 20.08 -8.61
N GLY A 4 -47.14 20.17 -7.47
CA GLY A 4 -46.53 20.00 -6.15
C GLY A 4 -46.06 18.57 -5.85
N LYS A 5 -46.67 17.55 -6.48
CA LYS A 5 -46.23 16.15 -6.39
C LYS A 5 -44.94 15.92 -7.17
N ILE A 6 -44.82 16.52 -8.36
CA ILE A 6 -43.62 16.41 -9.20
C ILE A 6 -42.42 17.07 -8.55
N ILE A 7 -42.60 18.26 -7.95
CA ILE A 7 -41.53 18.98 -7.23
C ILE A 7 -41.01 18.17 -6.03
N ARG A 8 -41.90 17.52 -5.26
CA ARG A 8 -41.50 16.69 -4.11
C ARG A 8 -40.74 15.45 -4.52
N ILE A 9 -41.11 14.81 -5.63
CA ILE A 9 -40.41 13.65 -6.18
C ILE A 9 -39.03 14.05 -6.72
N ALA A 10 -38.93 15.17 -7.43
CA ALA A 10 -37.66 15.69 -7.94
C ALA A 10 -36.69 16.05 -6.80
N LEU A 11 -37.19 16.64 -5.72
CA LEU A 11 -36.37 16.97 -4.55
C LEU A 11 -35.90 15.71 -3.79
N PHE A 12 -36.74 14.68 -3.73
CA PHE A 12 -36.37 13.39 -3.11
C PHE A 12 -35.30 12.64 -3.92
N LEU A 13 -35.39 12.67 -5.26
CA LEU A 13 -34.38 12.10 -6.16
C LEU A 13 -33.06 12.86 -6.12
N LEU A 14 -33.10 14.19 -5.98
CA LEU A 14 -31.90 15.01 -5.86
C LEU A 14 -31.19 14.75 -4.52
N MET A 15 -31.95 14.60 -3.43
CA MET A 15 -31.39 14.29 -2.11
C MET A 15 -30.75 12.89 -2.06
N SER A 16 -31.38 11.89 -2.68
CA SER A 16 -30.80 10.54 -2.76
C SER A 16 -29.58 10.46 -3.67
N ALA A 17 -29.53 11.26 -4.75
CA ALA A 17 -28.32 11.40 -5.57
C ALA A 17 -27.16 12.07 -4.80
N PHE A 18 -27.44 13.08 -3.97
CA PHE A 18 -26.44 13.72 -3.10
C PHE A 18 -25.94 12.80 -1.98
N CYS A 19 -26.79 11.91 -1.43
CA CYS A 19 -26.38 10.93 -0.43
C CYS A 19 -25.51 9.80 -0.98
N LEU A 20 -25.52 9.54 -2.29
CA LEU A 20 -24.66 8.54 -2.94
C LEU A 20 -23.31 9.12 -3.41
N ALA A 21 -23.14 10.45 -3.37
CA ALA A 21 -21.99 11.13 -3.97
C ALA A 21 -20.83 11.43 -3.00
N ASN A 22 -20.77 10.78 -1.83
CA ASN A 22 -19.63 10.95 -0.91
C ASN A 22 -19.22 9.64 -0.25
N SER A 23 -18.57 8.78 -1.04
CA SER A 23 -17.52 7.91 -0.51
C SER A 23 -16.18 8.45 -0.99
N ALA A 24 -15.88 9.72 -0.69
CA ALA A 24 -14.49 10.15 -0.63
C ALA A 24 -13.88 9.34 0.51
N TRP A 25 -13.28 8.19 0.19
CA TRP A 25 -12.47 7.44 1.13
C TRP A 25 -11.41 8.41 1.62
N ALA A 26 -11.60 8.95 2.82
CA ALA A 26 -10.57 9.72 3.48
C ALA A 26 -9.37 8.77 3.59
N ILE A 27 -8.34 9.07 2.82
CA ILE A 27 -7.09 8.34 2.91
C ILE A 27 -6.46 8.77 4.22
N GLU A 28 -6.85 8.10 5.30
CA GLU A 28 -6.15 8.15 6.58
C GLU A 28 -4.67 7.80 6.38
N ASN A 29 -3.79 8.78 6.65
CA ASN A 29 -2.35 8.71 6.43
C ASN A 29 -1.58 8.08 7.61
N LYS A 30 -2.26 7.77 8.71
CA LYS A 30 -1.60 7.34 9.96
C LYS A 30 -1.17 5.88 9.99
N SER A 31 -1.64 5.07 9.04
CA SER A 31 -1.51 3.61 9.07
C SER A 31 -1.21 3.01 7.70
N ARG A 32 -0.65 3.82 6.78
CA ARG A 32 -0.37 3.43 5.40
C ARG A 32 1.06 3.81 5.03
N VAL A 33 1.65 3.02 4.14
CA VAL A 33 2.95 3.32 3.53
C VAL A 33 2.75 3.62 2.05
N ILE A 34 3.40 4.68 1.56
CA ILE A 34 3.31 5.11 0.16
C ILE A 34 4.70 5.09 -0.47
N SER A 35 4.82 4.48 -1.66
CA SER A 35 5.95 4.78 -2.54
C SER A 35 5.49 5.69 -3.68
N PRO A 36 6.05 6.91 -3.81
CA PRO A 36 5.65 7.85 -4.86
C PRO A 36 5.88 7.36 -6.29
N TYR A 37 6.79 6.38 -6.47
CA TYR A 37 7.18 5.91 -7.79
C TYR A 37 7.31 4.39 -7.86
N TRP A 38 6.87 3.82 -8.98
CA TRP A 38 7.24 2.50 -9.49
C TRP A 38 7.15 2.57 -11.02
N GLN A 39 7.84 1.69 -11.74
CA GLN A 39 7.64 1.48 -13.17
C GLN A 39 7.81 0.02 -13.58
N SER A 40 7.24 -0.34 -14.72
CA SER A 40 7.56 -1.58 -15.43
C SER A 40 7.32 -1.46 -16.94
N ASP A 41 8.23 -2.03 -17.73
CA ASP A 41 8.16 -2.13 -19.18
C ASP A 41 9.03 -3.27 -19.73
N SER A 42 9.43 -3.21 -21.01
CA SER A 42 10.29 -4.22 -21.63
C SER A 42 11.75 -4.21 -21.17
N GLY A 43 12.21 -3.16 -20.50
CA GLY A 43 13.58 -3.04 -20.01
C GLY A 43 13.67 -2.66 -18.53
N SER A 44 12.57 -2.71 -17.79
CA SER A 44 12.53 -2.35 -16.37
C SER A 44 11.41 -3.04 -15.59
N TYR A 45 11.69 -3.24 -14.31
CA TYR A 45 10.73 -3.70 -13.31
C TYR A 45 10.97 -3.01 -11.98
N SER A 46 9.98 -3.05 -11.09
CA SER A 46 10.14 -2.57 -9.72
C SER A 46 10.24 -3.74 -8.75
N PHE A 47 11.19 -3.63 -7.82
CA PHE A 47 11.39 -4.56 -6.73
C PHE A 47 11.11 -3.87 -5.40
N ILE A 48 10.42 -4.58 -4.51
CA ILE A 48 10.18 -4.13 -3.14
C ILE A 48 10.48 -5.30 -2.20
N ALA A 49 11.07 -4.99 -1.06
CA ALA A 49 11.17 -5.90 0.07
C ALA A 49 10.60 -5.25 1.32
N VAL A 50 9.73 -5.99 1.98
CA VAL A 50 9.07 -5.62 3.23
C VAL A 50 9.63 -6.51 4.32
N SER A 51 10.13 -5.94 5.41
CA SER A 51 10.74 -6.71 6.51
C SER A 51 10.09 -6.40 7.85
N HIS A 52 9.95 -7.44 8.67
CA HIS A 52 9.43 -7.33 10.03
C HIS A 52 10.56 -7.50 11.05
N SER A 53 10.89 -6.45 11.80
CA SER A 53 12.06 -6.40 12.71
C SER A 53 11.97 -7.24 13.99
N SER A 54 10.83 -7.90 14.24
CA SER A 54 10.58 -8.74 15.45
C SER A 54 10.61 -7.97 16.78
N LEU A 55 10.32 -6.67 16.75
CA LEU A 55 10.20 -5.88 17.96
C LEU A 55 8.90 -6.22 18.69
N THR A 56 8.92 -6.21 20.02
CA THR A 56 7.75 -6.50 20.87
C THR A 56 6.62 -5.47 20.74
N THR A 57 6.93 -4.30 20.18
CA THR A 57 5.98 -3.23 19.85
C THR A 57 5.20 -3.50 18.56
N ILE A 58 5.65 -4.46 17.73
CA ILE A 58 5.00 -4.90 16.51
C ILE A 58 4.36 -6.27 16.79
N ALA A 59 3.12 -6.47 16.35
CA ALA A 59 2.46 -7.77 16.51
C ALA A 59 3.27 -8.84 15.76
N SER A 60 3.34 -10.07 16.27
CA SER A 60 4.14 -11.16 15.67
C SER A 60 3.81 -11.48 14.22
N GLN A 61 2.65 -11.04 13.75
CA GLN A 61 2.21 -11.09 12.36
C GLN A 61 1.53 -9.77 11.98
N VAL A 62 1.89 -9.23 10.83
CA VAL A 62 1.26 -8.03 10.25
C VAL A 62 0.74 -8.39 8.86
N GLY A 63 -0.56 -8.20 8.64
CA GLY A 63 -1.19 -8.37 7.33
C GLY A 63 -1.17 -7.06 6.55
N LEU A 64 -0.77 -7.10 5.28
CA LEU A 64 -0.77 -5.95 4.40
C LEU A 64 -1.34 -6.26 3.02
N VAL A 65 -1.86 -5.21 2.38
CA VAL A 65 -2.35 -5.20 1.00
C VAL A 65 -1.53 -4.21 0.19
N VAL A 66 -0.95 -4.66 -0.91
CA VAL A 66 -0.15 -3.84 -1.82
C VAL A 66 -0.97 -3.49 -3.05
N ASN A 67 -1.29 -2.21 -3.18
CA ASN A 67 -2.00 -1.65 -4.32
C ASN A 67 -0.98 -0.98 -5.25
N VAL A 68 -0.95 -1.42 -6.50
CA VAL A 68 -0.12 -0.83 -7.54
C VAL A 68 -1.01 0.08 -8.38
N ILE A 69 -0.83 1.39 -8.23
CA ILE A 69 -1.70 2.40 -8.82
C ILE A 69 -0.94 3.14 -9.91
N GLN A 70 -1.54 3.24 -11.09
CA GLN A 70 -0.98 3.92 -12.24
C GLN A 70 -1.09 5.45 -12.10
N ASN A 71 -0.37 6.18 -12.93
CA ASN A 71 -0.39 7.64 -12.99
C ASN A 71 -1.78 8.25 -13.31
N ASP A 72 -2.67 7.47 -13.93
CA ASP A 72 -4.06 7.85 -14.21
C ASP A 72 -5.04 7.46 -13.07
N ASN A 73 -4.51 7.05 -11.91
CA ASN A 73 -5.23 6.54 -10.74
C ASN A 73 -5.97 5.20 -10.94
N SER A 74 -5.81 4.53 -12.08
CA SER A 74 -6.32 3.16 -12.25
C SER A 74 -5.37 2.13 -11.60
N THR A 75 -5.90 0.98 -11.20
CA THR A 75 -5.07 -0.12 -10.68
C THR A 75 -4.30 -0.79 -11.82
N PHE A 76 -3.00 -1.05 -11.64
CA PHE A 76 -2.18 -1.76 -12.63
C PHE A 76 -2.54 -3.25 -12.74
N ALA A 77 -2.85 -3.87 -11.60
CA ALA A 77 -3.28 -5.25 -11.46
C ALA A 77 -4.08 -5.40 -10.17
N THR A 78 -4.63 -6.60 -9.93
CA THR A 78 -5.25 -6.94 -8.64
C THR A 78 -4.24 -6.75 -7.51
N ALA A 79 -4.67 -6.08 -6.44
CA ALA A 79 -3.84 -5.89 -5.26
C ALA A 79 -3.45 -7.24 -4.64
N VAL A 80 -2.23 -7.34 -4.15
CA VAL A 80 -1.72 -8.55 -3.50
C VAL A 80 -1.80 -8.38 -1.98
N SER A 81 -2.34 -9.39 -1.30
CA SER A 81 -2.47 -9.41 0.16
C SER A 81 -1.68 -10.57 0.74
N PHE A 82 -0.90 -10.31 1.78
CA PHE A 82 -0.15 -11.34 2.49
C PHE A 82 0.10 -10.93 3.95
N THR A 83 0.55 -11.90 4.74
CA THR A 83 0.95 -11.69 6.14
C THR A 83 2.44 -11.90 6.27
N ILE A 84 3.13 -10.93 6.89
CA ILE A 84 4.54 -11.04 7.23
C ILE A 84 4.68 -11.42 8.70
N SER A 85 5.53 -12.40 8.99
CA SER A 85 5.83 -12.84 10.35
C SER A 85 7.09 -12.15 10.89
N GLY A 86 7.20 -12.11 12.22
CA GLY A 86 8.42 -11.77 12.95
C GLY A 86 9.70 -12.27 12.28
N GLY A 87 10.61 -11.36 11.91
CA GLY A 87 11.98 -11.68 11.47
C GLY A 87 12.05 -12.12 10.02
N SER A 88 10.93 -12.04 9.30
CA SER A 88 10.83 -12.43 7.89
C SER A 88 10.92 -11.20 6.98
N THR A 89 11.30 -11.44 5.73
CA THR A 89 11.27 -10.47 4.63
C THR A 89 10.46 -11.05 3.48
N GLN A 90 9.42 -10.34 3.06
CA GLN A 90 8.67 -10.68 1.84
C GLN A 90 9.18 -9.83 0.67
N ARG A 91 9.53 -10.51 -0.43
CA ARG A 91 9.89 -9.86 -1.69
C ARG A 91 8.67 -9.71 -2.59
N ILE A 92 8.61 -8.61 -3.32
CA ILE A 92 7.54 -8.26 -4.26
C ILE A 92 8.17 -7.76 -5.55
N PHE A 93 7.70 -8.26 -6.68
CA PHE A 93 8.08 -7.81 -8.00
C PHE A 93 6.86 -7.24 -8.72
N ILE A 94 7.03 -6.09 -9.37
CA ILE A 94 6.05 -5.49 -10.26
C ILE A 94 6.63 -5.55 -11.68
N VAL A 95 5.99 -6.37 -12.52
CA VAL A 95 6.50 -6.70 -13.85
C VAL A 95 5.41 -6.59 -14.91
N ARG A 96 5.83 -6.38 -16.15
CA ARG A 96 4.97 -6.52 -17.32
C ARG A 96 4.57 -7.97 -17.57
N THR A 97 3.55 -8.17 -18.39
CA THR A 97 3.21 -9.51 -18.91
C THR A 97 4.41 -10.11 -19.65
N ASN A 98 4.62 -11.43 -19.51
CA ASN A 98 5.65 -12.21 -20.20
C ASN A 98 7.09 -11.74 -19.92
N HIS A 99 7.38 -11.31 -18.69
CA HIS A 99 8.75 -11.06 -18.25
C HIS A 99 9.57 -12.38 -18.34
N PRO A 100 10.77 -12.39 -18.93
CA PRO A 100 11.47 -13.64 -19.28
C PRO A 100 11.88 -14.49 -18.07
N THR A 101 12.22 -13.87 -16.95
CA THR A 101 12.78 -14.55 -15.76
C THR A 101 11.95 -14.38 -14.47
N ILE A 102 11.14 -13.32 -14.37
CA ILE A 102 10.38 -12.99 -13.16
C ILE A 102 8.91 -13.33 -13.37
N SER A 103 8.45 -14.39 -12.71
CA SER A 103 7.05 -14.83 -12.73
C SER A 103 6.72 -15.59 -11.45
N ALA A 104 5.43 -15.75 -11.15
CA ALA A 104 5.00 -16.57 -10.02
C ALA A 104 5.44 -18.05 -10.15
N ALA A 105 5.64 -18.53 -11.38
CA ALA A 105 6.12 -19.89 -11.65
C ALA A 105 7.62 -20.06 -11.39
N THR A 106 8.41 -18.99 -11.56
CA THR A 106 9.88 -19.02 -11.40
C THR A 106 10.34 -18.56 -10.02
N ILE A 107 9.56 -17.75 -9.31
CA ILE A 107 9.91 -17.20 -7.99
C ILE A 107 8.76 -17.42 -6.98
N SER A 108 8.58 -18.65 -6.53
CA SER A 108 7.47 -19.05 -5.64
C SER A 108 7.51 -18.43 -4.23
N SER A 109 8.67 -17.95 -3.79
CA SER A 109 8.84 -17.29 -2.48
C SER A 109 8.52 -15.78 -2.50
N ALA A 110 8.26 -15.21 -3.68
CA ALA A 110 7.98 -13.79 -3.85
C ALA A 110 6.53 -13.57 -4.28
N GLN A 111 6.01 -12.39 -3.96
CA GLN A 111 4.79 -11.89 -4.60
C GLN A 111 5.17 -11.32 -5.97
N VAL A 112 4.39 -11.66 -7.00
CA VAL A 112 4.62 -11.14 -8.36
C VAL A 112 3.34 -10.51 -8.87
N ILE A 113 3.39 -9.21 -9.10
CA ILE A 113 2.30 -8.40 -9.62
C ILE A 113 2.55 -8.19 -11.11
N VAL A 114 1.74 -8.84 -11.94
CA VAL A 114 1.87 -8.83 -13.40
C VAL A 114 0.77 -7.97 -13.99
N GLY A 115 1.14 -6.93 -14.72
CA GLY A 115 0.19 -6.08 -15.44
C GLY A 115 0.26 -6.31 -16.95
N THR A 116 0.28 -5.20 -17.71
CA THR A 116 0.26 -5.20 -19.19
C THR A 116 1.66 -5.22 -19.80
N THR A 117 1.78 -5.22 -21.13
CA THR A 117 3.07 -5.29 -21.85
C THR A 117 3.74 -3.93 -22.07
N SER A 118 2.99 -2.84 -22.05
CA SER A 118 3.50 -1.49 -22.30
C SER A 118 4.11 -0.87 -21.04
N PHE A 119 4.92 0.19 -21.22
CA PHE A 119 5.42 0.98 -20.10
C PHE A 119 4.31 1.55 -19.25
N LYS A 120 4.37 1.26 -17.95
CA LYS A 120 3.47 1.78 -16.92
C LYS A 120 4.27 2.23 -15.70
N HIS A 121 3.77 3.26 -15.04
CA HIS A 121 4.33 3.81 -13.82
C HIS A 121 3.24 4.43 -12.96
N GLY A 122 3.58 4.77 -11.72
CA GLY A 122 2.67 5.45 -10.80
C GLY A 122 3.18 5.35 -9.37
N HIS A 123 2.28 5.16 -8.41
CA HIS A 123 2.62 5.07 -6.99
C HIS A 123 2.12 3.75 -6.38
N LEU A 124 2.74 3.35 -5.27
CA LEU A 124 2.30 2.24 -4.45
C LEU A 124 1.54 2.75 -3.24
N ARG A 125 0.44 2.08 -2.90
CA ARG A 125 -0.25 2.26 -1.62
C ARG A 125 -0.30 0.94 -0.88
N ILE A 126 0.30 0.91 0.30
CA ILE A 126 0.32 -0.25 1.18
C ILE A 126 -0.65 0.01 2.32
N ASP A 127 -1.70 -0.81 2.37
CA ASP A 127 -2.76 -0.73 3.36
C ASP A 127 -2.62 -1.86 4.39
N PRO A 128 -2.95 -1.64 5.67
CA PRO A 128 -3.03 -2.70 6.66
C PRO A 128 -4.29 -3.52 6.41
N VAL A 129 -4.19 -4.84 6.60
CA VAL A 129 -5.39 -5.71 6.61
C VAL A 129 -6.21 -5.48 7.88
N ALA A 130 -5.58 -5.06 8.98
CA ALA A 130 -6.25 -4.79 10.24
C ALA A 130 -7.13 -3.53 10.17
N THR A 131 -8.38 -3.63 10.62
CA THR A 131 -9.32 -2.48 10.70
C THR A 131 -8.86 -1.41 11.67
N ASN A 132 -8.18 -1.81 12.76
CA ASN A 132 -7.65 -0.92 13.79
C ASN A 132 -6.16 -1.24 14.01
N PRO A 133 -5.28 -0.86 13.07
CA PRO A 133 -3.87 -1.27 13.07
C PRO A 133 -3.09 -0.72 14.28
N ALA A 134 -3.47 0.47 14.74
CA ALA A 134 -2.89 1.12 15.90
C ALA A 134 -3.26 0.45 17.24
N ILE A 135 -4.27 -0.42 17.32
CA ILE A 135 -4.61 -1.06 18.61
C ILE A 135 -3.58 -2.16 18.92
N VAL A 136 -3.03 -2.12 20.14
CA VAL A 136 -2.16 -3.18 20.66
C VAL A 136 -2.99 -4.45 20.83
N THR A 137 -2.54 -5.56 20.25
CA THR A 137 -3.28 -6.83 20.32
C THR A 137 -3.19 -7.45 21.71
N THR A 138 -4.11 -8.37 22.04
CA THR A 138 -4.05 -9.15 23.29
C THR A 138 -2.79 -10.01 23.40
N LEU A 139 -2.13 -10.31 22.27
CA LEU A 139 -0.87 -11.05 22.17
C LEU A 139 0.35 -10.11 22.13
N GLY A 140 0.15 -8.80 22.29
CA GLY A 140 1.19 -7.78 22.21
C GLY A 140 1.38 -7.18 20.82
N GLY A 141 1.98 -5.98 20.79
CA GLY A 141 2.31 -5.24 19.58
C GLY A 141 1.13 -4.74 18.74
N ARG A 142 1.42 -3.86 17.77
CA ARG A 142 0.45 -3.30 16.83
C ARG A 142 0.50 -4.01 15.49
N ARG A 143 -0.64 -4.13 14.80
CA ARG A 143 -0.73 -4.71 13.45
C ARG A 143 -0.70 -3.60 12.39
N ASP A 144 0.29 -2.72 12.54
CA ASP A 144 0.42 -1.52 11.72
C ASP A 144 1.54 -1.69 10.71
N VAL A 145 1.22 -1.44 9.43
CA VAL A 145 2.18 -1.57 8.34
C VAL A 145 3.25 -0.47 8.39
N THR A 146 2.95 0.66 9.03
CA THR A 146 3.91 1.75 9.24
C THR A 146 5.08 1.35 10.16
N MET A 147 4.95 0.23 10.88
CA MET A 147 6.01 -0.30 11.73
C MET A 147 6.87 -1.36 11.02
N LEU A 148 6.63 -1.63 9.74
CA LEU A 148 7.47 -2.50 8.93
C LEU A 148 8.55 -1.68 8.21
N ASN A 149 9.66 -2.34 7.89
CA ASN A 149 10.75 -1.73 7.11
C ASN A 149 10.51 -1.97 5.61
N PHE A 150 10.54 -0.91 4.80
CA PHE A 150 10.39 -1.03 3.36
C PHE A 150 11.63 -0.54 2.65
N TRP A 151 12.07 -1.29 1.65
CA TRP A 151 13.04 -0.81 0.69
C TRP A 151 12.68 -1.33 -0.69
N GLY A 152 13.14 -0.64 -1.71
CA GLY A 152 12.83 -0.99 -3.08
C GLY A 152 13.69 -0.25 -4.07
N ALA A 153 13.64 -0.72 -5.31
CA ALA A 153 14.31 -0.08 -6.41
C ALA A 153 13.52 -0.30 -7.70
N VAL A 154 13.64 0.65 -8.60
CA VAL A 154 13.38 0.44 -10.02
C VAL A 154 14.65 -0.09 -10.64
N ILE A 155 14.58 -1.26 -11.27
CA ILE A 155 15.69 -1.89 -11.97
C ILE A 155 15.55 -1.59 -13.45
N ILE A 156 16.64 -1.10 -14.05
CA ILE A 156 16.82 -0.98 -15.50
C ILE A 156 17.65 -2.18 -15.97
N GLU A 157 16.98 -3.12 -16.61
CA GLU A 157 17.51 -4.44 -16.93
C GLU A 157 18.68 -4.38 -17.93
N SER A 158 18.61 -3.47 -18.92
CA SER A 158 19.61 -3.38 -19.99
C SER A 158 21.04 -3.11 -19.48
N ASN A 159 21.17 -2.41 -18.36
CA ASN A 159 22.45 -2.02 -17.78
C ASN A 159 22.67 -2.58 -16.36
N THR A 160 21.75 -3.40 -15.84
CA THR A 160 21.76 -3.85 -14.43
C THR A 160 21.92 -2.68 -13.45
N THR A 161 21.29 -1.54 -13.77
CA THR A 161 21.31 -0.33 -12.94
C THR A 161 19.93 -0.12 -12.33
N GLY A 162 19.79 0.88 -11.48
CA GLY A 162 18.51 1.22 -10.91
C GLY A 162 18.58 2.47 -10.05
N PHE A 163 17.42 2.85 -9.52
CA PHE A 163 17.31 3.90 -8.53
C PHE A 163 16.44 3.42 -7.37
N ALA A 164 16.78 3.86 -6.16
CA ALA A 164 16.05 3.50 -4.96
C ALA A 164 14.65 4.12 -4.98
N MET A 165 13.69 3.38 -4.42
CA MET A 165 12.34 3.84 -4.18
C MET A 165 12.24 4.39 -2.75
N GLU A 166 11.45 5.44 -2.59
CA GLU A 166 11.15 6.06 -1.29
C GLU A 166 9.88 5.45 -0.70
N PHE A 167 9.84 5.25 0.62
CA PHE A 167 8.68 4.70 1.32
C PHE A 167 8.27 5.59 2.49
N ILE A 168 7.27 6.42 2.24
CA ILE A 168 6.75 7.39 3.20
C ILE A 168 5.80 6.69 4.17
N GLY A 169 5.94 7.00 5.46
CA GLY A 169 5.16 6.43 6.55
C GLY A 169 5.63 5.05 7.02
N ASP A 170 6.80 4.59 6.57
CA ASP A 170 7.38 3.35 7.06
C ASP A 170 8.14 3.51 8.39
N MET A 171 8.78 2.45 8.86
CA MET A 171 9.51 2.48 10.13
C MET A 171 10.72 3.42 10.11
N GLN A 172 11.21 3.82 8.94
CA GLN A 172 12.32 4.76 8.79
C GLN A 172 11.83 6.21 8.79
N ASP A 173 10.57 6.46 8.45
CA ASP A 173 9.92 7.78 8.47
C ASP A 173 9.50 8.17 9.91
N SER A 174 10.48 8.60 10.70
CA SER A 174 10.27 9.05 12.08
C SER A 174 9.78 10.50 12.13
N THR A 175 8.57 10.75 12.66
CA THR A 175 8.18 12.09 13.13
C THR A 175 8.09 12.09 14.66
N ALA A 176 9.01 12.79 15.33
CA ALA A 176 8.91 13.10 16.76
C ALA A 176 8.35 14.52 16.92
N THR A 177 7.10 14.67 17.37
CA THR A 177 6.57 15.97 17.79
C THR A 177 6.61 16.07 19.33
N PRO A 178 7.22 17.12 19.93
CA PRO A 178 7.38 17.23 21.38
C PRO A 178 6.07 17.48 22.17
N SER A 179 4.95 17.68 21.48
CA SER A 179 3.65 17.99 22.08
C SER A 179 2.57 17.18 21.37
N MET A 180 2.01 16.18 22.05
CA MET A 180 0.94 15.34 21.52
C MET A 180 -0.28 15.39 22.44
N ASP A 181 -1.39 15.92 21.94
CA ASP A 181 -2.74 15.63 22.47
C ASP A 181 -3.17 14.18 22.16
N ASN A 182 -2.38 13.44 21.36
CA ASN A 182 -2.61 12.02 21.07
C ASN A 182 -1.28 11.31 20.77
N SER A 183 -0.65 10.75 21.80
CA SER A 183 0.66 10.10 21.75
C SER A 183 0.76 8.96 20.71
N ALA A 184 1.35 9.21 19.55
CA ALA A 184 1.90 8.18 18.67
C ALA A 184 3.24 7.67 19.23
N THR A 185 3.30 6.40 19.61
CA THR A 185 4.55 5.76 20.04
C THR A 185 5.55 5.69 18.89
N VAL A 186 6.77 6.20 19.12
CA VAL A 186 7.93 6.06 18.22
C VAL A 186 8.31 4.58 18.09
N SER A 187 8.49 4.09 16.86
CA SER A 187 9.08 2.79 16.59
C SER A 187 10.59 2.96 16.42
N GLY A 188 11.39 2.37 17.31
CA GLY A 188 12.85 2.44 17.29
C GLY A 188 13.46 1.75 18.50
N VAL A 189 14.68 1.23 18.37
CA VAL A 189 15.47 0.68 19.49
C VAL A 189 15.94 1.84 20.36
N ASN A 190 15.73 1.72 21.67
CA ASN A 190 16.37 2.55 22.68
C ASN A 190 17.67 1.86 23.13
#